data_AF-A0A7S3Q000-F1
#
_entry.id   AF-A0A7S3Q000-F1
#
_cell.length_a   1.000
_cell.length_b   1.000
_cell.length_c   1.000
_cell.angle_alpha   90.00
_cell.angle_beta   90.00
_cell.angle_gamma   90.00
#
_symmetry.space_group_name_H-M   'P 1'
#
loop_
_entity.id
_entity.type
_entity.pdbx_description
1 polymer ?
#
loop_
_entity_poly.entity_id
_entity_poly.type
_entity_poly.pdbx_seq_one_letter_code
_entity_poly.pdbx_strand_id
1 'polypeptide(L)'
;MKIILFILSTSLFGICGARTFCSDNGHYKFNQNPHKTCGWVKENPEKRCRLLDMHSVRVEDECQETCGSCSLPSEGRYLSKEESQKQNVGQYCQVNSDCDSWSCKQNICYQSDECQPLKHFPGEEFDENKIVLVFVGSGFTDLNEWRYHVARTFNAFDDFEFFGFENQLYNAFYVDLLETISYCDFECAGNPTLLCCDIGLARRLSNKCFPPGAHLQTIVIENDDRYGGGGYLDDNMATTSIHQFGPKVAVHEMGHSLFELGDEYSTGYFTDSSANCDVEGCSKWADLDEHLGGGLCVERGCQNGSYFVGERSFMQYLDSPFGEVNTRYTCCTFLALTGSYPSYCERYEFGVGLVSYCSQDHQGYGTPYDRDGLRSVDTISEAKYTIVIQPATLLLDLSLNTYVYESNMEGSVPKLFKRRKYMGDFADFEAVLHEGADEVIKITIEFESGEKYPLYFSVLEALESPPSIESEFQGNSIDANVATFLEIVVDARKGVVVGIDMKNITIHWWHFVGVVISKIWGFMKNVFTRKSSDDVVNEDLEDFFGK
;
A
#
# COMPACT_ATOMS: atom_id res chain seq x y z
N MET A 1 88.57 14.24 -22.76
CA MET A 1 88.18 14.44 -24.18
C MET A 1 86.68 14.61 -24.20
N LYS A 2 86.18 15.70 -24.82
CA LYS A 2 84.76 16.14 -24.91
C LYS A 2 83.86 15.02 -25.46
N ILE A 3 82.61 14.85 -25.02
CA ILE A 3 81.34 15.39 -25.57
C ILE A 3 80.25 14.87 -24.59
N ILE A 4 79.50 15.62 -23.77
CA ILE A 4 78.37 16.59 -23.96
C ILE A 4 77.21 16.10 -24.85
N LEU A 5 76.06 15.73 -24.25
CA LEU A 5 74.68 16.25 -24.46
C LEU A 5 73.68 15.31 -23.73
N PHE A 6 73.00 15.69 -22.64
CA PHE A 6 71.72 16.43 -22.52
C PHE A 6 70.46 15.67 -22.99
N ILE A 7 69.57 15.28 -22.06
CA ILE A 7 68.20 15.83 -21.85
C ILE A 7 67.40 14.99 -20.84
N LEU A 8 66.63 15.71 -20.01
CA LEU A 8 65.70 15.30 -18.96
C LEU A 8 64.51 14.45 -19.41
N SER A 9 63.96 13.62 -18.50
CA SER A 9 62.51 13.52 -18.25
C SER A 9 62.17 12.61 -17.04
N THR A 10 61.60 13.26 -16.02
CA THR A 10 60.60 12.86 -15.02
C THR A 10 60.08 11.40 -14.89
N SER A 11 60.23 10.87 -13.66
CA SER A 11 59.27 10.09 -12.83
C SER A 11 58.53 8.87 -13.38
N LEU A 12 58.71 7.71 -12.73
CA LEU A 12 57.62 6.83 -12.26
C LEU A 12 58.13 5.75 -11.27
N PHE A 13 57.33 5.51 -10.23
CA PHE A 13 57.48 4.47 -9.20
C PHE A 13 57.45 3.05 -9.80
N GLY A 14 58.18 2.12 -9.19
CA GLY A 14 58.05 0.66 -9.41
C GLY A 14 58.54 -0.13 -8.20
N ILE A 15 57.60 -0.70 -7.43
CA ILE A 15 57.81 -1.61 -6.30
C ILE A 15 57.87 -3.05 -6.83
N CYS A 16 58.80 -3.86 -6.31
CA CYS A 16 58.92 -5.31 -6.53
C CYS A 16 58.33 -6.06 -5.32
N GLY A 17 57.46 -7.05 -5.53
CA GLY A 17 56.57 -7.65 -4.51
C GLY A 17 57.17 -8.70 -3.56
N ALA A 18 56.51 -8.89 -2.42
CA ALA A 18 56.83 -9.87 -1.37
C ALA A 18 55.87 -11.08 -1.38
N ARG A 19 56.43 -12.27 -1.10
CA ARG A 19 55.74 -13.53 -0.81
C ARG A 19 55.34 -13.58 0.66
N THR A 20 54.15 -14.06 0.94
CA THR A 20 53.58 -14.30 2.27
C THR A 20 53.89 -15.72 2.73
N PHE A 21 54.48 -15.83 3.92
CA PHE A 21 54.86 -17.08 4.59
C PHE A 21 53.81 -17.43 5.64
N CYS A 22 53.27 -18.65 5.58
CA CYS A 22 52.46 -19.26 6.63
C CYS A 22 53.37 -19.85 7.72
N SER A 23 52.99 -19.76 9.00
CA SER A 23 53.77 -20.29 10.12
C SER A 23 52.90 -20.71 11.31
N ASP A 24 53.33 -21.73 12.05
CA ASP A 24 52.70 -22.18 13.31
C ASP A 24 52.74 -21.12 14.43
N ASN A 25 51.71 -21.11 15.30
CA ASN A 25 51.69 -20.29 16.51
C ASN A 25 52.67 -20.83 17.57
N GLY A 26 53.79 -20.14 17.77
CA GLY A 26 54.83 -20.51 18.74
C GLY A 26 54.41 -20.48 20.22
N HIS A 27 53.25 -19.89 20.54
CA HIS A 27 52.71 -19.82 21.90
C HIS A 27 51.65 -20.89 22.18
N TYR A 28 51.20 -21.61 21.16
CA TYR A 28 50.16 -22.62 21.30
C TYR A 28 50.58 -23.77 22.21
N LYS A 29 49.67 -24.14 23.13
CA LYS A 29 49.84 -25.21 24.12
C LYS A 29 48.52 -25.95 24.29
N PHE A 30 48.39 -27.14 23.71
CA PHE A 30 47.17 -27.94 23.77
C PHE A 30 46.77 -28.24 25.23
N ASN A 31 45.57 -27.80 25.63
CA ASN A 31 45.04 -27.88 27.00
C ASN A 31 45.99 -27.27 28.06
N GLN A 32 46.61 -26.13 27.73
CA GLN A 32 47.56 -25.38 28.56
C GLN A 32 48.84 -26.16 28.96
N ASN A 33 49.07 -27.34 28.38
CA ASN A 33 50.26 -28.13 28.70
C ASN A 33 51.49 -27.55 27.96
N PRO A 34 52.55 -27.12 28.68
CA PRO A 34 53.71 -26.47 28.07
C PRO A 34 54.52 -27.38 27.14
N HIS A 35 54.30 -28.70 27.18
CA HIS A 35 54.98 -29.68 26.34
C HIS A 35 54.18 -30.09 25.10
N LYS A 36 52.94 -29.61 24.93
CA LYS A 36 52.08 -29.94 23.77
C LYS A 36 51.95 -28.76 22.82
N THR A 37 53.06 -28.36 22.21
CA THR A 37 53.14 -27.27 21.24
C THR A 37 52.89 -27.75 19.80
N CYS A 38 52.95 -26.88 18.79
CA CYS A 38 52.91 -27.32 17.39
C CYS A 38 54.03 -28.31 17.02
N GLY A 39 55.17 -28.27 17.74
CA GLY A 39 56.21 -29.32 17.62
C GLY A 39 55.72 -30.70 18.08
N TRP A 40 54.86 -30.76 19.09
CA TRP A 40 54.19 -32.00 19.48
C TRP A 40 53.18 -32.41 18.41
N VAL A 41 52.41 -31.49 17.84
CA VAL A 41 51.46 -31.81 16.76
C VAL A 41 52.18 -32.45 15.56
N LYS A 42 53.37 -31.96 15.22
CA LYS A 42 54.22 -32.43 14.11
C LYS A 42 54.63 -33.89 14.18
N GLU A 43 54.67 -34.50 15.37
CA GLU A 43 55.01 -35.93 15.50
C GLU A 43 53.87 -36.87 15.06
N ASN A 44 52.62 -36.40 15.03
CA ASN A 44 51.47 -37.17 14.55
C ASN A 44 50.33 -36.26 14.03
N PRO A 45 50.55 -35.53 12.93
CA PRO A 45 49.63 -34.48 12.46
C PRO A 45 48.25 -35.04 12.08
N GLU A 46 48.19 -36.22 11.46
CA GLU A 46 46.96 -36.93 11.07
C GLU A 46 45.95 -37.09 12.22
N LYS A 47 46.43 -37.38 13.43
CA LYS A 47 45.60 -37.56 14.62
C LYS A 47 45.47 -36.30 15.46
N ARG A 48 46.48 -35.42 15.44
CA ARG A 48 46.59 -34.28 16.37
C ARG A 48 46.00 -32.99 15.79
N CYS A 49 46.07 -32.76 14.48
CA CYS A 49 45.50 -31.57 13.83
C CYS A 49 43.97 -31.49 13.95
N ARG A 50 43.30 -32.64 14.03
CA ARG A 50 41.83 -32.75 14.19
C ARG A 50 41.35 -32.67 15.64
N LEU A 51 42.26 -32.48 16.59
CA LEU A 51 41.87 -32.35 17.99
C LEU A 51 41.37 -30.94 18.27
N LEU A 52 40.39 -30.85 19.17
CA LEU A 52 39.95 -29.61 19.79
C LEU A 52 40.58 -29.55 21.17
N ASP A 53 41.11 -28.39 21.53
CA ASP A 53 41.60 -28.15 22.88
C ASP A 53 40.43 -27.91 23.86
N MET A 54 40.75 -27.68 25.14
CA MET A 54 39.77 -27.46 26.22
C MET A 54 38.96 -26.17 26.06
N HIS A 55 39.35 -25.27 25.15
CA HIS A 55 38.64 -24.06 24.79
C HIS A 55 37.95 -24.20 23.42
N SER A 56 37.85 -25.43 22.90
CA SER A 56 37.26 -25.73 21.59
C SER A 56 38.00 -25.10 20.41
N VAL A 57 39.29 -24.78 20.56
CA VAL A 57 40.15 -24.30 19.46
C VAL A 57 40.72 -25.52 18.71
N ARG A 58 40.60 -25.54 17.38
CA ARG A 58 41.15 -26.64 16.57
C ARG A 58 42.66 -26.49 16.49
N VAL A 59 43.37 -27.59 16.67
CA VAL A 59 44.84 -27.62 16.59
C VAL A 59 45.34 -27.18 15.20
N GLU A 60 44.58 -27.46 14.14
CA GLU A 60 44.92 -27.08 12.76
C GLU A 60 44.92 -25.57 12.49
N ASP A 61 44.18 -24.79 13.28
CA ASP A 61 44.09 -23.33 13.15
C ASP A 61 45.28 -22.63 13.83
N GLU A 62 45.85 -23.28 14.84
CA GLU A 62 46.99 -22.76 15.62
C GLU A 62 48.34 -23.28 15.09
N CYS A 63 48.34 -24.46 14.48
CA CYS A 63 49.53 -25.10 13.91
C CYS A 63 49.42 -25.22 12.39
N GLN A 64 49.24 -24.08 11.73
CA GLN A 64 48.86 -24.01 10.31
C GLN A 64 49.91 -24.57 9.34
N GLU A 65 51.19 -24.36 9.63
CA GLU A 65 52.29 -24.89 8.84
C GLU A 65 52.42 -26.41 9.05
N THR A 66 52.32 -26.85 10.30
CA THR A 66 52.39 -28.27 10.67
C THR A 66 51.18 -29.07 10.17
N CYS A 67 50.00 -28.46 10.13
CA CYS A 67 48.75 -29.10 9.69
C CYS A 67 48.43 -28.84 8.21
N GLY A 68 49.23 -28.02 7.52
CA GLY A 68 49.09 -27.78 6.08
C GLY A 68 47.87 -26.93 5.69
N SER A 69 47.33 -26.12 6.61
CA SER A 69 46.18 -25.21 6.36
C SER A 69 46.59 -23.87 5.73
N CYS A 70 47.87 -23.72 5.39
CA CYS A 70 48.44 -22.56 4.72
C CYS A 70 47.84 -22.32 3.31
N SER A 71 46.85 -21.45 3.22
CA SER A 71 46.36 -20.90 1.96
C SER A 71 47.14 -19.62 1.63
N LEU A 72 47.69 -19.49 0.42
CA LEU A 72 48.45 -18.31 0.03
C LEU A 72 47.54 -17.06 -0.05
N PRO A 73 47.97 -15.88 0.42
CA PRO A 73 47.14 -14.69 0.62
C PRO A 73 47.18 -13.73 -0.56
N SER A 74 46.03 -13.12 -0.81
CA SER A 74 45.88 -11.93 -1.65
C SER A 74 46.22 -10.67 -0.85
N GLU A 75 47.22 -9.91 -1.30
CA GLU A 75 47.30 -8.48 -0.98
C GLU A 75 47.40 -7.66 -2.26
N GLY A 76 46.44 -6.74 -2.43
CA GLY A 76 46.65 -5.55 -3.25
C GLY A 76 45.73 -5.33 -4.47
N ARG A 77 44.41 -5.47 -4.35
CA ARG A 77 43.38 -4.60 -4.99
C ARG A 77 41.97 -5.08 -4.63
N TYR A 78 41.17 -4.17 -4.07
CA TYR A 78 39.70 -4.04 -4.19
C TYR A 78 38.79 -5.27 -3.95
N LEU A 79 37.80 -5.10 -3.05
CA LEU A 79 36.57 -5.90 -2.80
C LEU A 79 36.80 -7.19 -1.97
N SER A 80 36.07 -7.53 -0.90
CA SER A 80 34.76 -7.13 -0.31
C SER A 80 34.88 -7.17 1.23
N LYS A 81 34.64 -6.09 1.99
CA LYS A 81 33.34 -5.79 2.64
C LYS A 81 32.24 -6.79 2.26
N GLU A 82 32.10 -7.88 3.01
CA GLU A 82 30.74 -8.26 3.38
C GLU A 82 30.32 -7.20 4.41
N GLU A 83 29.73 -6.10 3.91
CA GLU A 83 28.71 -5.41 4.69
C GLU A 83 27.76 -6.51 5.13
N SER A 84 27.71 -6.81 6.44
CA SER A 84 26.63 -7.65 6.94
C SER A 84 25.36 -6.94 6.54
N GLN A 85 24.65 -7.49 5.56
CA GLN A 85 23.43 -6.92 5.06
C GLN A 85 22.52 -6.73 6.25
N LYS A 86 22.16 -5.47 6.52
CA LYS A 86 21.26 -5.14 7.59
C LYS A 86 19.94 -5.87 7.34
N GLN A 87 19.32 -6.27 8.43
CA GLN A 87 18.08 -6.99 8.45
C GLN A 87 16.94 -6.00 8.19
N ASN A 88 16.08 -6.37 7.25
CA ASN A 88 14.87 -5.65 6.93
C ASN A 88 13.86 -5.78 8.07
N VAL A 89 12.84 -4.93 8.04
CA VAL A 89 11.69 -4.99 8.95
C VAL A 89 11.11 -6.41 8.87
N GLY A 90 11.02 -7.10 10.01
CA GLY A 90 10.40 -8.44 10.16
C GLY A 90 11.39 -9.56 10.33
N GLN A 91 12.64 -9.29 9.97
CA GLN A 91 13.70 -10.25 10.12
C GLN A 91 14.20 -10.31 11.56
N TYR A 92 14.78 -11.47 11.88
CA TYR A 92 15.29 -11.72 13.22
C TYR A 92 16.50 -10.83 13.51
N CYS A 93 16.55 -10.28 14.72
CA CYS A 93 17.68 -9.49 15.20
C CYS A 93 18.09 -9.91 16.60
N GLN A 94 19.33 -9.64 16.97
CA GLN A 94 19.82 -9.77 18.34
C GLN A 94 20.01 -8.42 18.99
N VAL A 95 20.40 -7.42 18.21
CA VAL A 95 20.63 -6.05 18.66
C VAL A 95 20.10 -5.05 17.62
N ASN A 96 19.85 -3.82 18.07
CA ASN A 96 19.37 -2.73 17.22
C ASN A 96 20.20 -2.54 15.95
N SER A 97 21.53 -2.64 16.04
CA SER A 97 22.42 -2.44 14.88
C SER A 97 22.26 -3.48 13.77
N ASP A 98 21.59 -4.60 14.06
CA ASP A 98 21.30 -5.63 13.05
C ASP A 98 20.26 -5.12 12.06
N CYS A 99 19.38 -4.21 12.47
CA CYS A 99 18.23 -3.73 11.70
C CYS A 99 18.56 -2.47 10.89
N ASP A 100 17.94 -2.32 9.71
CA ASP A 100 18.02 -1.08 8.91
C ASP A 100 17.52 0.14 9.67
N SER A 101 16.41 -0.04 10.39
CA SER A 101 15.75 0.97 11.24
C SER A 101 16.46 1.27 12.56
N TRP A 102 17.44 0.45 12.95
CA TRP A 102 18.01 0.44 14.30
C TRP A 102 17.01 0.12 15.43
N SER A 103 15.87 -0.51 15.15
CA SER A 103 14.86 -0.90 16.15
C SER A 103 14.72 -2.43 16.20
N CYS A 104 15.32 -3.06 17.22
CA CYS A 104 15.20 -4.49 17.48
C CYS A 104 14.39 -4.71 18.77
N LYS A 105 13.22 -5.32 18.66
CA LYS A 105 12.37 -5.64 19.84
C LYS A 105 11.91 -7.08 19.74
N GLN A 106 11.91 -7.80 20.86
CA GLN A 106 11.50 -9.20 20.90
C GLN A 106 12.22 -10.08 19.85
N ASN A 107 13.49 -9.73 19.54
CA ASN A 107 14.32 -10.33 18.49
C ASN A 107 13.81 -10.15 17.05
N ILE A 108 13.06 -9.09 16.77
CA ILE A 108 12.52 -8.76 15.45
C ILE A 108 12.84 -7.29 15.13
N CYS A 109 13.25 -7.03 13.89
CA CYS A 109 13.47 -5.67 13.39
C CYS A 109 12.14 -4.96 13.12
N TYR A 110 11.84 -3.87 13.80
CA TYR A 110 10.65 -3.03 13.53
C TYR A 110 11.02 -1.80 12.72
N GLN A 111 10.06 -1.19 12.02
CA GLN A 111 10.32 0.05 11.25
C GLN A 111 10.77 1.22 12.14
N SER A 112 10.30 1.30 13.38
CA SER A 112 10.71 2.33 14.33
C SER A 112 10.58 1.91 15.80
N ASP A 113 11.08 2.74 16.72
CA ASP A 113 10.94 2.54 18.17
C ASP A 113 9.51 2.85 18.67
N GLU A 114 8.73 3.60 17.91
CA GLU A 114 7.33 3.89 18.22
C GLU A 114 6.39 2.76 17.79
N CYS A 115 6.79 1.91 16.84
CA CYS A 115 5.92 0.81 16.41
C CYS A 115 5.84 -0.30 17.47
N GLN A 116 4.62 -0.68 17.85
CA GLN A 116 4.36 -1.72 18.84
C GLN A 116 3.39 -2.77 18.29
N PRO A 117 3.66 -4.08 18.48
CA PRO A 117 2.78 -5.14 18.01
C PRO A 117 1.53 -5.29 18.89
N LEU A 118 0.37 -5.44 18.24
CA LEU A 118 -0.86 -5.98 18.83
C LEU A 118 -1.01 -7.46 18.50
N LYS A 119 -0.69 -7.82 17.25
CA LYS A 119 -0.65 -9.20 16.74
C LYS A 119 0.47 -9.35 15.71
N HIS A 120 1.44 -10.20 16.03
CA HIS A 120 2.52 -10.59 15.12
C HIS A 120 3.15 -11.89 15.64
N PHE A 121 3.43 -12.85 14.77
CA PHE A 121 4.09 -14.09 15.18
C PHE A 121 5.62 -13.97 15.04
N PRO A 122 6.40 -14.43 16.04
CA PRO A 122 7.85 -14.36 15.98
C PRO A 122 8.45 -15.09 14.76
N GLY A 123 9.31 -14.40 14.03
CA GLY A 123 10.03 -14.96 12.88
C GLY A 123 9.24 -14.94 11.56
N GLU A 124 8.04 -14.35 11.53
CA GLU A 124 7.36 -14.05 10.28
C GLU A 124 7.85 -12.71 9.70
N GLU A 125 8.28 -12.75 8.44
CA GLU A 125 8.46 -11.53 7.64
C GLU A 125 7.12 -10.79 7.52
N PHE A 126 7.15 -9.46 7.54
CA PHE A 126 5.95 -8.67 7.87
C PHE A 126 4.94 -8.49 6.74
N ASP A 127 5.35 -8.49 5.48
CA ASP A 127 4.60 -7.84 4.40
C ASP A 127 4.33 -8.70 3.16
N GLU A 128 5.13 -9.73 2.88
CA GLU A 128 4.85 -10.62 1.76
C GLU A 128 3.60 -11.46 2.08
N ASN A 129 2.51 -11.18 1.36
CA ASN A 129 1.26 -11.91 1.43
C ASN A 129 0.50 -11.74 2.76
N LYS A 130 0.54 -10.55 3.37
CA LYS A 130 -0.26 -10.23 4.56
C LYS A 130 -0.93 -8.87 4.47
N ILE A 131 -2.09 -8.75 5.10
CA ILE A 131 -2.72 -7.46 5.39
C ILE A 131 -2.10 -6.91 6.68
N VAL A 132 -1.78 -5.61 6.70
CA VAL A 132 -1.16 -4.97 7.86
C VAL A 132 -2.08 -3.90 8.40
N LEU A 133 -2.55 -4.09 9.64
CA LEU A 133 -3.39 -3.12 10.35
C LEU A 133 -2.50 -2.23 11.21
N VAL A 134 -2.63 -0.91 11.06
CA VAL A 134 -1.91 0.05 11.92
C VAL A 134 -2.88 1.02 12.56
N PHE A 135 -2.87 1.05 13.88
CA PHE A 135 -3.67 1.97 14.69
C PHE A 135 -2.87 3.23 15.03
N VAL A 136 -3.50 4.39 14.85
CA VAL A 136 -2.94 5.70 15.16
C VAL A 136 -3.94 6.52 15.99
N GLY A 137 -3.42 7.30 16.93
CA GLY A 137 -4.24 8.14 17.80
C GLY A 137 -4.37 9.56 17.26
N SER A 138 -5.52 10.18 17.48
CA SER A 138 -5.78 11.61 17.29
C SER A 138 -6.42 12.20 18.56
N GLY A 139 -6.02 13.40 18.95
CA GLY A 139 -6.56 14.10 20.13
C GLY A 139 -6.13 13.54 21.51
N PHE A 140 -5.29 12.52 21.57
CA PHE A 140 -4.81 11.95 22.83
C PHE A 140 -3.75 12.83 23.49
N THR A 141 -3.86 13.02 24.81
CA THR A 141 -2.88 13.76 25.62
C THR A 141 -2.14 12.89 26.63
N ASP A 142 -2.56 11.64 26.80
CA ASP A 142 -1.94 10.64 27.68
C ASP A 142 -1.70 9.33 26.93
N LEU A 143 -0.47 8.80 27.03
CA LEU A 143 -0.10 7.55 26.37
C LEU A 143 -0.80 6.32 26.96
N ASN A 144 -1.17 6.32 28.24
CA ASN A 144 -1.86 5.19 28.83
C ASN A 144 -3.32 5.15 28.39
N GLU A 145 -3.96 6.31 28.27
CA GLU A 145 -5.28 6.46 27.65
C GLU A 145 -5.26 5.97 26.19
N TRP A 146 -4.30 6.44 25.38
CA TRP A 146 -4.12 5.96 24.01
C TRP A 146 -3.99 4.42 23.96
N ARG A 147 -3.04 3.86 24.73
CA ARG A 147 -2.80 2.41 24.81
C ARG A 147 -4.03 1.62 25.26
N TYR A 148 -4.81 2.19 26.18
CA TYR A 148 -6.07 1.58 26.62
C TYR A 148 -7.09 1.54 25.49
N HIS A 149 -7.28 2.65 24.78
CA HIS A 149 -8.29 2.73 23.70
C HIS A 149 -7.91 1.88 22.48
N VAL A 150 -6.63 1.86 22.08
CA VAL A 150 -6.19 0.97 21.00
C VAL A 150 -6.35 -0.50 21.35
N ALA A 151 -5.99 -0.91 22.58
CA ALA A 151 -6.19 -2.28 23.03
C ALA A 151 -7.68 -2.65 23.11
N ARG A 152 -8.52 -1.74 23.61
CA ARG A 152 -9.97 -1.93 23.67
C ARG A 152 -10.58 -2.09 22.26
N THR A 153 -10.17 -1.27 21.31
CA THR A 153 -10.64 -1.35 19.92
C THR A 153 -10.18 -2.65 19.28
N PHE A 154 -8.89 -2.98 19.37
CA PHE A 154 -8.34 -4.19 18.79
C PHE A 154 -8.95 -5.47 19.38
N ASN A 155 -9.18 -5.53 20.70
CA ASN A 155 -9.80 -6.70 21.32
C ASN A 155 -11.22 -6.98 20.82
N ALA A 156 -11.95 -5.97 20.33
CA ALA A 156 -13.27 -6.20 19.74
C ALA A 156 -13.20 -6.89 18.37
N PHE A 157 -12.02 -6.92 17.73
CA PHE A 157 -11.84 -7.57 16.44
C PHE A 157 -11.88 -9.10 16.58
N ASP A 158 -11.55 -9.65 17.76
CA ASP A 158 -11.64 -11.08 18.04
C ASP A 158 -13.08 -11.64 17.95
N ASP A 159 -14.10 -10.76 17.99
CA ASP A 159 -15.50 -11.13 17.77
C ASP A 159 -15.80 -11.47 16.30
N PHE A 160 -14.87 -11.21 15.38
CA PHE A 160 -15.02 -11.40 13.94
C PHE A 160 -14.03 -12.45 13.44
N GLU A 161 -14.53 -13.52 12.80
CA GLU A 161 -13.71 -14.67 12.38
C GLU A 161 -12.53 -14.28 11.47
N PHE A 162 -12.71 -13.27 10.62
CA PHE A 162 -11.68 -12.73 9.73
C PHE A 162 -10.57 -11.96 10.45
N PHE A 163 -10.82 -11.49 11.67
CA PHE A 163 -9.79 -10.96 12.56
C PHE A 163 -9.55 -11.86 13.78
N GLY A 164 -9.92 -13.13 13.69
CA GLY A 164 -9.60 -14.11 14.73
C GLY A 164 -8.09 -14.29 14.86
N PHE A 165 -7.62 -14.58 16.08
CA PHE A 165 -6.21 -14.80 16.36
C PHE A 165 -5.57 -15.86 15.44
N GLU A 166 -6.30 -16.92 15.10
CA GLU A 166 -5.86 -18.01 14.22
C GLU A 166 -5.61 -17.58 12.76
N ASN A 167 -6.17 -16.46 12.32
CA ASN A 167 -5.92 -15.96 10.97
C ASN A 167 -4.51 -15.34 10.87
N GLN A 168 -3.58 -16.08 10.26
CA GLN A 168 -2.18 -15.67 10.07
C GLN A 168 -1.97 -14.73 8.87
N LEU A 169 -3.00 -14.42 8.09
CA LEU A 169 -2.91 -13.58 6.89
C LEU A 169 -2.98 -12.08 7.17
N TYR A 170 -3.00 -11.68 8.45
CA TYR A 170 -2.83 -10.30 8.83
C TYR A 170 -1.98 -10.15 10.09
N ASN A 171 -1.32 -9.00 10.17
CA ASN A 171 -0.64 -8.51 11.37
C ASN A 171 -1.28 -7.20 11.83
N ALA A 172 -1.16 -6.87 13.12
CA ALA A 172 -1.71 -5.65 13.69
C ALA A 172 -0.71 -4.96 14.62
N PHE A 173 -0.63 -3.63 14.51
CA PHE A 173 0.32 -2.80 15.23
C PHE A 173 -0.32 -1.48 15.61
N TYR A 174 0.29 -0.77 16.55
CA TYR A 174 -0.04 0.61 16.82
C TYR A 174 1.20 1.48 16.91
N VAL A 175 1.01 2.76 16.63
CA VAL A 175 2.06 3.76 16.78
C VAL A 175 1.97 4.32 18.21
N ASP A 176 2.96 4.01 19.04
CA ASP A 176 3.06 4.42 20.44
C ASP A 176 3.60 5.85 20.56
N LEU A 177 2.90 6.78 19.93
CA LEU A 177 3.24 8.21 19.84
C LEU A 177 1.96 9.03 20.00
N LEU A 178 2.06 10.18 20.66
CA LEU A 178 0.97 11.15 20.74
C LEU A 178 1.16 12.25 19.70
N GLU A 179 0.10 12.56 18.96
CA GLU A 179 -0.02 13.81 18.23
C GLU A 179 -0.68 14.86 19.13
N THR A 180 0.00 15.98 19.34
CA THR A 180 -0.41 16.99 20.33
C THR A 180 -1.66 17.77 19.95
N ILE A 181 -2.11 17.66 18.70
CA ILE A 181 -3.27 18.35 18.15
C ILE A 181 -4.13 17.30 17.46
N SER A 182 -5.44 17.32 17.72
CA SER A 182 -6.39 16.48 16.98
C SER A 182 -6.36 16.87 15.51
N TYR A 183 -6.34 15.86 14.65
CA TYR A 183 -6.42 16.01 13.20
C TYR A 183 -7.67 15.34 12.64
N CYS A 184 -8.66 15.14 13.49
CA CYS A 184 -9.98 14.64 13.12
C CYS A 184 -11.07 15.62 13.57
N ASP A 185 -12.08 15.78 12.73
CA ASP A 185 -13.23 16.65 12.97
C ASP A 185 -14.53 15.90 12.70
N PHE A 186 -15.54 16.17 13.52
CA PHE A 186 -16.93 15.70 13.31
C PHE A 186 -17.69 16.67 12.40
N GLU A 187 -18.94 16.31 12.06
CA GLU A 187 -19.86 17.15 11.29
C GLU A 187 -19.43 17.38 9.85
N CYS A 188 -18.55 16.52 9.32
CA CYS A 188 -18.17 16.60 7.92
C CYS A 188 -19.39 16.41 7.01
N ALA A 189 -19.41 17.15 5.89
CA ALA A 189 -20.51 17.12 4.93
C ALA A 189 -21.91 17.33 5.58
N GLY A 190 -21.96 18.03 6.72
CA GLY A 190 -23.18 18.26 7.48
C GLY A 190 -23.73 17.04 8.22
N ASN A 191 -22.97 15.94 8.33
CA ASN A 191 -23.36 14.74 9.05
C ASN A 191 -22.74 14.73 10.47
N PRO A 192 -23.54 14.82 11.55
CA PRO A 192 -23.04 14.91 12.93
C PRO A 192 -22.21 13.73 13.41
N THR A 193 -22.33 12.56 12.80
CA THR A 193 -21.62 11.34 13.19
C THR A 193 -20.47 10.99 12.26
N LEU A 194 -20.31 11.74 11.16
CA LEU A 194 -19.19 11.55 10.24
C LEU A 194 -17.93 12.15 10.84
N LEU A 195 -16.94 11.29 11.10
CA LEU A 195 -15.63 11.65 11.64
C LEU A 195 -14.59 11.61 10.52
N CYS A 196 -14.08 12.76 10.12
CA CYS A 196 -13.05 12.82 9.10
C CYS A 196 -11.71 13.22 9.71
N CYS A 197 -10.67 12.52 9.31
CA CYS A 197 -9.31 12.77 9.71
C CYS A 197 -8.44 13.16 8.51
N ASP A 198 -7.36 13.89 8.79
CA ASP A 198 -6.29 14.12 7.81
C ASP A 198 -5.62 12.77 7.44
N ILE A 199 -5.94 12.28 6.24
CA ILE A 199 -5.47 11.00 5.70
C ILE A 199 -3.94 10.95 5.65
N GLY A 200 -3.32 12.07 5.31
CA GLY A 200 -1.89 12.12 5.13
C GLY A 200 -1.11 12.06 6.41
N LEU A 201 -1.57 12.75 7.45
CA LEU A 201 -1.01 12.64 8.78
C LEU A 201 -1.22 11.23 9.33
N ALA A 202 -2.41 10.66 9.19
CA ALA A 202 -2.69 9.28 9.58
C ALA A 202 -1.74 8.27 8.89
N ARG A 203 -1.49 8.43 7.59
CA ARG A 203 -0.53 7.61 6.83
C ARG A 203 0.91 7.84 7.25
N ARG A 204 1.35 9.10 7.45
CA ARG A 204 2.71 9.39 7.96
C ARG A 204 2.97 8.75 9.31
N LEU A 205 1.96 8.76 10.19
CA LEU A 205 2.02 8.04 11.46
C LEU A 205 2.13 6.54 11.22
N SER A 206 1.24 5.96 10.41
CA SER A 206 1.24 4.53 10.13
C SER A 206 2.53 4.03 9.49
N ASN A 207 3.19 4.87 8.68
CA ASN A 207 4.48 4.58 8.05
C ASN A 207 5.65 4.50 9.07
N LYS A 208 5.42 4.89 10.33
CA LYS A 208 6.38 4.58 11.43
C LYS A 208 6.40 3.09 11.76
N CYS A 209 5.32 2.37 11.44
CA CYS A 209 5.25 0.93 11.65
C CYS A 209 5.64 0.12 10.41
N PHE A 210 5.31 0.59 9.21
CA PHE A 210 5.58 -0.16 7.97
C PHE A 210 6.06 0.74 6.84
N PRO A 211 7.01 0.27 6.01
CA PRO A 211 7.31 0.97 4.78
C PRO A 211 6.12 0.92 3.79
N PRO A 212 6.02 1.90 2.87
CA PRO A 212 5.07 1.87 1.76
C PRO A 212 5.20 0.59 0.93
N GLY A 213 4.07 0.08 0.44
CA GLY A 213 4.00 -1.12 -0.40
C GLY A 213 3.57 -2.42 0.31
N ALA A 214 3.35 -2.38 1.63
CA ALA A 214 2.53 -3.40 2.31
C ALA A 214 1.04 -3.17 2.02
N HIS A 215 0.19 -4.20 2.18
CA HIS A 215 -1.27 -4.04 2.16
C HIS A 215 -1.75 -3.40 3.48
N LEU A 216 -1.39 -2.13 3.63
CA LEU A 216 -1.62 -1.33 4.83
C LEU A 216 -3.08 -0.84 4.89
N GLN A 217 -3.69 -1.07 6.05
CA GLN A 217 -4.97 -0.50 6.46
C GLN A 217 -4.73 0.32 7.73
N THR A 218 -5.01 1.62 7.66
CA THR A 218 -4.87 2.55 8.78
C THR A 218 -6.17 2.64 9.57
N ILE A 219 -6.09 2.60 10.89
CA ILE A 219 -7.24 2.81 11.78
C ILE A 219 -6.94 4.00 12.68
N VAL A 220 -7.65 5.10 12.50
CA VAL A 220 -7.54 6.29 13.33
C VAL A 220 -8.55 6.21 14.47
N ILE A 221 -8.08 6.41 15.70
CA ILE A 221 -8.96 6.54 16.87
C ILE A 221 -8.89 8.00 17.34
N GLU A 222 -10.02 8.68 17.35
CA GLU A 222 -10.16 10.05 17.87
C GLU A 222 -10.54 10.03 19.34
N ASN A 223 -9.80 10.79 20.16
CA ASN A 223 -10.05 10.97 21.58
C ASN A 223 -11.23 11.92 21.87
N ASP A 224 -12.40 11.56 21.36
CA ASP A 224 -13.68 12.23 21.59
C ASP A 224 -14.77 11.18 21.88
N ASP A 225 -15.65 11.44 22.84
CA ASP A 225 -16.67 10.47 23.26
C ASP A 225 -17.96 10.51 22.42
N ARG A 226 -18.09 11.45 21.47
CA ARG A 226 -19.23 11.48 20.53
C ARG A 226 -19.26 10.23 19.66
N TYR A 227 -20.45 9.75 19.32
CA TYR A 227 -20.61 8.62 18.38
C TYR A 227 -20.21 9.05 16.98
N GLY A 228 -19.23 8.37 16.38
CA GLY A 228 -18.89 8.58 14.98
C GLY A 228 -17.70 7.78 14.51
N GLY A 229 -17.52 7.83 13.20
CA GLY A 229 -16.48 7.14 12.45
C GLY A 229 -16.58 7.48 10.98
N GLY A 230 -15.74 6.84 10.18
CA GLY A 230 -15.89 6.83 8.74
C GLY A 230 -14.88 5.95 8.00
N GLY A 231 -15.37 5.32 6.94
CA GLY A 231 -14.63 4.47 6.04
C GLY A 231 -14.19 5.24 4.80
N TYR A 232 -12.89 5.19 4.52
CA TYR A 232 -12.32 5.82 3.34
C TYR A 232 -12.05 4.72 2.32
N LEU A 233 -13.03 4.54 1.42
CA LEU A 233 -13.00 3.49 0.42
C LEU A 233 -11.74 3.51 -0.43
N ASP A 234 -11.16 4.66 -0.74
CA ASP A 234 -9.98 4.70 -1.61
C ASP A 234 -8.64 4.69 -0.85
N ASP A 235 -8.69 4.94 0.45
CA ASP A 235 -7.48 5.25 1.21
C ASP A 235 -6.98 4.13 2.11
N ASN A 236 -7.72 3.02 2.19
CA ASN A 236 -7.50 1.97 3.18
C ASN A 236 -7.39 2.58 4.59
N MET A 237 -8.32 3.48 4.91
CA MET A 237 -8.37 4.15 6.20
C MET A 237 -9.77 4.04 6.79
N ALA A 238 -9.82 3.69 8.07
CA ALA A 238 -11.03 3.68 8.87
C ALA A 238 -10.81 4.64 10.05
N THR A 239 -11.85 5.37 10.45
CA THR A 239 -11.81 6.26 11.62
C THR A 239 -12.87 5.84 12.61
N THR A 240 -12.59 6.04 13.90
CA THR A 240 -13.57 5.84 14.96
C THR A 240 -13.27 6.75 16.13
N SER A 241 -14.27 7.03 16.95
CA SER A 241 -14.08 7.74 18.21
C SER A 241 -13.90 6.79 19.40
N ILE A 242 -13.61 7.33 20.59
CA ILE A 242 -13.51 6.53 21.82
C ILE A 242 -14.87 6.15 22.43
N HIS A 243 -15.98 6.49 21.78
CA HIS A 243 -17.34 6.16 22.21
C HIS A 243 -17.50 4.67 22.56
N GLN A 244 -18.52 4.33 23.36
CA GLN A 244 -18.73 2.95 23.81
C GLN A 244 -18.87 1.92 22.67
N PHE A 245 -19.39 2.35 21.51
CA PHE A 245 -19.50 1.54 20.29
C PHE A 245 -18.36 1.74 19.29
N GLY A 246 -17.40 2.63 19.55
CA GLY A 246 -16.24 2.90 18.70
C GLY A 246 -15.51 1.64 18.21
N PRO A 247 -15.24 0.64 19.07
CA PRO A 247 -14.63 -0.61 18.63
C PRO A 247 -15.38 -1.34 17.50
N LYS A 248 -16.73 -1.32 17.55
CA LYS A 248 -17.56 -1.93 16.51
C LYS A 248 -17.66 -1.05 15.26
N VAL A 249 -17.72 0.27 15.45
CA VAL A 249 -17.64 1.24 14.36
C VAL A 249 -16.35 1.05 13.57
N ALA A 250 -15.19 0.89 14.22
CA ALA A 250 -13.94 0.63 13.53
C ALA A 250 -14.01 -0.58 12.58
N VAL A 251 -14.67 -1.67 12.99
CA VAL A 251 -14.85 -2.86 12.13
C VAL A 251 -15.82 -2.58 10.99
N HIS A 252 -16.88 -1.80 11.23
CA HIS A 252 -17.84 -1.39 10.19
C HIS A 252 -17.13 -0.54 9.11
N GLU A 253 -16.37 0.46 9.54
CA GLU A 253 -15.60 1.31 8.63
C GLU A 253 -14.52 0.55 7.85
N MET A 254 -13.94 -0.48 8.46
CA MET A 254 -13.05 -1.40 7.73
C MET A 254 -13.81 -2.28 6.73
N GLY A 255 -15.09 -2.57 6.97
CA GLY A 255 -15.99 -3.15 5.98
C GLY A 255 -15.94 -2.39 4.66
N HIS A 256 -15.96 -1.06 4.73
CA HIS A 256 -15.78 -0.20 3.56
C HIS A 256 -14.31 -0.20 3.12
N SER A 257 -13.41 0.31 3.95
CA SER A 257 -12.06 0.69 3.50
C SER A 257 -11.14 -0.48 3.13
N LEU A 258 -11.37 -1.66 3.75
CA LEU A 258 -10.59 -2.87 3.50
C LEU A 258 -11.35 -3.88 2.64
N PHE A 259 -12.63 -4.11 2.95
CA PHE A 259 -13.43 -5.17 2.32
C PHE A 259 -14.36 -4.69 1.20
N GLU A 260 -14.38 -3.40 0.87
CA GLU A 260 -15.16 -2.84 -0.25
C GLU A 260 -16.67 -3.14 -0.16
N LEU A 261 -17.19 -3.28 1.06
CA LEU A 261 -18.60 -3.50 1.33
C LEU A 261 -19.34 -2.16 1.33
N GLY A 262 -20.59 -2.19 0.91
CA GLY A 262 -21.53 -1.07 1.03
C GLY A 262 -22.35 -1.15 2.31
N ASP A 263 -22.86 0.01 2.72
CA ASP A 263 -23.89 0.11 3.74
C ASP A 263 -25.18 -0.59 3.30
N GLU A 264 -25.69 -1.45 4.16
CA GLU A 264 -26.92 -2.21 3.90
C GLU A 264 -28.16 -1.56 4.52
N TYR A 265 -27.98 -0.46 5.27
CA TYR A 265 -29.10 0.33 5.78
C TYR A 265 -29.69 1.24 4.70
N SER A 266 -30.98 1.56 4.84
CA SER A 266 -31.75 2.32 3.85
C SER A 266 -31.20 3.73 3.61
N THR A 267 -30.61 4.37 4.62
CA THR A 267 -30.01 5.71 4.44
C THR A 267 -28.65 5.72 3.78
N GLY A 268 -28.07 4.55 3.45
CA GLY A 268 -26.79 4.44 2.75
C GLY A 268 -26.89 4.89 1.30
N TYR A 269 -25.76 5.24 0.69
CA TYR A 269 -25.68 5.73 -0.70
C TYR A 269 -25.31 4.66 -1.73
N PHE A 270 -25.11 3.42 -1.28
CA PHE A 270 -24.56 2.35 -2.09
C PHE A 270 -25.57 1.72 -3.05
N THR A 271 -25.09 1.40 -4.24
CA THR A 271 -25.87 0.81 -5.33
C THR A 271 -25.48 -0.65 -5.56
N ASP A 272 -26.06 -1.29 -6.57
CA ASP A 272 -25.60 -2.56 -7.14
C ASP A 272 -24.13 -2.58 -7.62
N SER A 273 -23.39 -1.47 -7.52
CA SER A 273 -21.93 -1.47 -7.73
C SER A 273 -21.16 -2.01 -6.52
N SER A 274 -21.75 -2.01 -5.32
CA SER A 274 -21.13 -2.56 -4.11
C SER A 274 -21.16 -4.07 -4.09
N ALA A 275 -20.17 -4.71 -3.47
CA ALA A 275 -20.07 -6.16 -3.46
C ALA A 275 -21.31 -6.84 -2.85
N ASN A 276 -21.81 -6.31 -1.72
CA ASN A 276 -22.93 -6.82 -0.95
C ASN A 276 -24.29 -6.16 -1.23
N CYS A 277 -24.38 -5.35 -2.29
CA CYS A 277 -25.65 -4.80 -2.79
C CYS A 277 -25.87 -5.33 -4.22
N ASP A 278 -27.09 -5.75 -4.55
CA ASP A 278 -27.41 -6.30 -5.87
C ASP A 278 -28.82 -5.88 -6.32
N VAL A 279 -29.17 -6.23 -7.55
CA VAL A 279 -30.52 -6.07 -8.10
C VAL A 279 -31.39 -7.28 -7.78
N GLU A 280 -32.66 -7.22 -8.20
CA GLU A 280 -33.61 -8.33 -8.03
C GLU A 280 -33.03 -9.65 -8.55
N GLY A 281 -33.06 -10.66 -7.69
CA GLY A 281 -32.51 -11.99 -7.98
C GLY A 281 -31.12 -12.25 -7.40
N CYS A 282 -30.44 -11.23 -6.87
CA CYS A 282 -29.19 -11.35 -6.09
C CYS A 282 -28.15 -12.27 -6.74
N SER A 283 -27.94 -12.11 -8.04
CA SER A 283 -27.03 -12.92 -8.85
C SER A 283 -25.62 -13.06 -8.25
N LYS A 284 -25.12 -12.04 -7.55
CA LYS A 284 -23.80 -12.04 -6.91
C LYS A 284 -23.65 -13.08 -5.81
N TRP A 285 -24.73 -13.54 -5.19
CA TRP A 285 -24.68 -14.56 -4.14
C TRP A 285 -25.80 -15.59 -4.21
N ALA A 286 -26.40 -15.75 -5.40
CA ALA A 286 -27.44 -16.76 -5.63
C ALA A 286 -26.97 -18.20 -5.33
N ASP A 287 -25.68 -18.49 -5.54
CA ASP A 287 -25.08 -19.78 -5.22
C ASP A 287 -25.00 -20.06 -3.70
N LEU A 288 -24.63 -19.04 -2.92
CA LEU A 288 -24.64 -19.09 -1.47
C LEU A 288 -26.07 -19.16 -0.92
N ASP A 289 -26.98 -18.41 -1.53
CA ASP A 289 -28.41 -18.48 -1.20
C ASP A 289 -28.95 -19.89 -1.38
N GLU A 290 -28.68 -20.52 -2.52
CA GLU A 290 -29.04 -21.92 -2.78
C GLU A 290 -28.39 -22.87 -1.76
N HIS A 291 -27.09 -22.69 -1.46
CA HIS A 291 -26.35 -23.54 -0.53
C HIS A 291 -26.92 -23.48 0.90
N LEU A 292 -27.34 -22.29 1.36
CA LEU A 292 -27.91 -22.09 2.70
C LEU A 292 -29.42 -22.38 2.78
N GLY A 293 -30.05 -22.80 1.67
CA GLY A 293 -31.46 -23.17 1.63
C GLY A 293 -32.43 -22.02 1.36
N GLY A 294 -31.93 -20.90 0.83
CA GLY A 294 -32.67 -19.72 0.43
C GLY A 294 -32.84 -18.66 1.53
N GLY A 295 -33.17 -17.43 1.13
CA GLY A 295 -33.54 -16.32 2.02
C GLY A 295 -32.48 -15.23 2.20
N LEU A 296 -31.37 -15.27 1.45
CA LEU A 296 -30.32 -14.25 1.42
C LEU A 296 -30.56 -13.17 0.37
N CYS A 297 -31.67 -13.19 -0.37
CA CYS A 297 -32.02 -12.12 -1.29
C CYS A 297 -33.15 -11.26 -0.69
N VAL A 298 -32.77 -10.30 0.14
CA VAL A 298 -33.70 -9.49 0.92
C VAL A 298 -33.90 -8.13 0.27
N GLU A 299 -35.16 -7.79 -0.01
CA GLU A 299 -35.54 -6.45 -0.47
C GLU A 299 -35.23 -5.39 0.61
N ARG A 300 -34.93 -4.15 0.17
CA ARG A 300 -34.81 -2.94 1.00
C ARG A 300 -33.48 -2.76 1.75
N GLY A 301 -32.37 -3.18 1.17
CA GLY A 301 -31.03 -2.76 1.59
C GLY A 301 -30.39 -1.83 0.56
N CYS A 302 -29.43 -1.00 0.98
CA CYS A 302 -28.70 -0.02 0.17
C CYS A 302 -29.58 1.02 -0.59
N GLN A 303 -29.07 2.24 -0.81
CA GLN A 303 -29.73 3.36 -1.51
C GLN A 303 -31.25 3.44 -1.34
N ASN A 304 -31.71 3.74 -0.13
CA ASN A 304 -33.13 3.89 0.22
C ASN A 304 -33.99 2.64 -0.09
N GLY A 305 -33.36 1.47 -0.02
CA GLY A 305 -33.99 0.19 -0.29
C GLY A 305 -34.25 -0.08 -1.78
N SER A 306 -33.52 0.61 -2.66
CA SER A 306 -33.61 0.39 -4.12
C SER A 306 -32.92 -0.90 -4.56
N TYR A 307 -32.08 -1.49 -3.69
CA TYR A 307 -31.31 -2.68 -3.95
C TYR A 307 -31.61 -3.79 -2.95
N PHE A 308 -31.02 -4.95 -3.24
CA PHE A 308 -31.14 -6.16 -2.46
C PHE A 308 -29.83 -6.41 -1.73
N VAL A 309 -29.94 -6.96 -0.53
CA VAL A 309 -28.81 -7.33 0.32
C VAL A 309 -28.96 -8.78 0.75
N GLY A 310 -27.92 -9.27 1.44
CA GLY A 310 -27.92 -10.54 2.15
C GLY A 310 -28.97 -10.64 3.26
N GLU A 311 -28.68 -11.48 4.23
CA GLU A 311 -29.35 -11.42 5.52
C GLU A 311 -29.09 -10.10 6.25
N ARG A 312 -29.83 -9.85 7.35
CA ARG A 312 -29.49 -8.76 8.26
C ARG A 312 -28.05 -8.92 8.74
N SER A 313 -27.23 -7.91 8.46
CA SER A 313 -25.79 -7.98 8.69
C SER A 313 -25.26 -6.81 9.52
N PHE A 314 -23.96 -6.89 9.84
CA PHE A 314 -23.21 -5.87 10.57
C PHE A 314 -23.02 -4.57 9.77
N MET A 315 -23.09 -4.64 8.44
CA MET A 315 -23.10 -3.47 7.56
C MET A 315 -24.47 -2.75 7.56
N GLN A 316 -25.47 -3.32 8.22
CA GLN A 316 -26.75 -2.69 8.50
C GLN A 316 -26.86 -2.21 9.96
N TYR A 317 -26.48 -3.08 10.91
CA TYR A 317 -26.58 -2.81 12.35
C TYR A 317 -25.40 -3.41 13.12
N LEU A 318 -24.74 -2.59 13.96
CA LEU A 318 -23.55 -3.00 14.73
C LEU A 318 -23.81 -4.11 15.78
N ASP A 319 -25.05 -4.49 16.04
CA ASP A 319 -25.43 -5.60 16.93
C ASP A 319 -25.78 -6.90 16.18
N SER A 320 -25.79 -6.87 14.85
CA SER A 320 -26.08 -8.02 14.01
C SER A 320 -24.81 -8.84 13.71
N PRO A 321 -24.93 -10.12 13.34
CA PRO A 321 -23.80 -10.90 12.80
C PRO A 321 -23.20 -10.21 11.57
N PHE A 322 -21.94 -10.51 11.23
CA PHE A 322 -21.31 -9.91 10.03
C PHE A 322 -22.05 -10.24 8.73
N GLY A 323 -22.72 -11.40 8.67
CA GLY A 323 -23.45 -11.89 7.51
C GLY A 323 -22.57 -12.76 6.61
N GLU A 324 -23.10 -13.84 6.07
CA GLU A 324 -22.43 -14.82 5.22
C GLU A 324 -22.04 -14.23 3.87
N VAL A 325 -22.87 -13.37 3.28
CA VAL A 325 -22.53 -12.63 2.05
C VAL A 325 -21.28 -11.78 2.28
N ASN A 326 -21.29 -10.95 3.34
CA ASN A 326 -20.16 -10.08 3.68
C ASN A 326 -18.92 -10.89 4.09
N THR A 327 -19.10 -11.95 4.87
CA THR A 327 -17.99 -12.81 5.30
C THR A 327 -17.33 -13.49 4.11
N ARG A 328 -18.09 -13.95 3.10
CA ARG A 328 -17.50 -14.49 1.86
C ARG A 328 -16.66 -13.46 1.11
N TYR A 329 -17.06 -12.19 1.08
CA TYR A 329 -16.28 -11.14 0.45
C TYR A 329 -14.96 -10.84 1.18
N THR A 330 -14.91 -10.99 2.51
CA THR A 330 -13.62 -10.91 3.23
C THR A 330 -12.63 -11.96 2.73
N CYS A 331 -13.09 -13.16 2.36
CA CYS A 331 -12.24 -14.20 1.78
C CYS A 331 -11.66 -13.79 0.43
N CYS A 332 -12.47 -13.15 -0.42
CA CYS A 332 -12.01 -12.63 -1.71
C CYS A 332 -10.97 -11.51 -1.52
N THR A 333 -11.16 -10.62 -0.54
CA THR A 333 -10.16 -9.62 -0.17
C THR A 333 -8.84 -10.25 0.28
N PHE A 334 -8.88 -11.24 1.19
CA PHE A 334 -7.66 -11.96 1.58
C PHE A 334 -7.00 -12.64 0.39
N LEU A 335 -7.77 -13.33 -0.45
CA LEU A 335 -7.24 -14.00 -1.64
C LEU A 335 -6.57 -13.02 -2.59
N ALA A 336 -7.17 -11.85 -2.82
CA ALA A 336 -6.64 -10.82 -3.68
C ALA A 336 -5.36 -10.16 -3.13
N LEU A 337 -5.33 -9.86 -1.83
CA LEU A 337 -4.22 -9.13 -1.20
C LEU A 337 -3.10 -10.05 -0.69
N THR A 338 -3.37 -11.33 -0.46
CA THR A 338 -2.40 -12.25 0.15
C THR A 338 -2.12 -13.49 -0.70
N GLY A 339 -2.81 -13.67 -1.83
CA GLY A 339 -2.70 -14.87 -2.65
C GLY A 339 -3.26 -16.14 -1.98
N SER A 340 -3.84 -16.05 -0.78
CA SER A 340 -4.48 -17.15 -0.05
C SER A 340 -5.64 -16.61 0.80
N TYR A 341 -6.42 -17.49 1.44
CA TYR A 341 -7.51 -17.06 2.32
C TYR A 341 -7.46 -17.82 3.66
N PRO A 342 -8.06 -17.28 4.74
CA PRO A 342 -8.04 -17.93 6.05
C PRO A 342 -8.92 -19.18 6.08
N SER A 343 -8.70 -20.08 7.04
CA SER A 343 -9.38 -21.39 7.09
C SER A 343 -10.91 -21.32 7.22
N TYR A 344 -11.49 -20.26 7.80
CA TYR A 344 -12.96 -20.11 7.85
C TYR A 344 -13.59 -20.05 6.45
N CYS A 345 -12.81 -19.65 5.44
CA CYS A 345 -13.27 -19.55 4.06
C CYS A 345 -13.49 -20.90 3.39
N GLU A 346 -12.99 -22.01 3.96
CA GLU A 346 -13.23 -23.37 3.45
C GLU A 346 -14.73 -23.69 3.36
N ARG A 347 -15.59 -23.03 4.17
CA ARG A 347 -17.05 -23.21 4.10
C ARG A 347 -17.68 -22.69 2.81
N TYR A 348 -16.95 -21.87 2.05
CA TYR A 348 -17.40 -21.34 0.75
C TYR A 348 -16.87 -22.14 -0.44
N GLU A 349 -16.23 -23.29 -0.20
CA GLU A 349 -15.78 -24.21 -1.26
C GLU A 349 -16.91 -25.09 -1.78
N PHE A 350 -17.91 -24.45 -2.40
CA PHE A 350 -19.02 -25.09 -3.11
C PHE A 350 -19.32 -24.38 -4.43
N GLY A 351 -20.26 -24.90 -5.22
CA GLY A 351 -20.62 -24.31 -6.51
C GLY A 351 -19.44 -24.33 -7.49
N VAL A 352 -18.98 -23.15 -7.91
CA VAL A 352 -17.78 -22.99 -8.75
C VAL A 352 -16.47 -23.01 -7.95
N GLY A 353 -16.54 -23.08 -6.62
CA GLY A 353 -15.40 -22.93 -5.70
C GLY A 353 -15.08 -21.47 -5.42
N LEU A 354 -14.48 -21.20 -4.26
CA LEU A 354 -14.27 -19.82 -3.78
C LEU A 354 -13.33 -19.03 -4.69
N VAL A 355 -12.23 -19.64 -5.15
CA VAL A 355 -11.28 -18.97 -6.06
C VAL A 355 -11.96 -18.57 -7.37
N SER A 356 -12.78 -19.45 -7.95
CA SER A 356 -13.51 -19.13 -9.18
C SER A 356 -14.60 -18.09 -8.92
N TYR A 357 -15.24 -18.12 -7.75
CA TYR A 357 -16.19 -17.10 -7.35
C TYR A 357 -15.53 -15.71 -7.27
N CYS A 358 -14.44 -15.59 -6.52
CA CYS A 358 -13.72 -14.32 -6.37
C CYS A 358 -13.16 -13.79 -7.70
N SER A 359 -12.89 -14.68 -8.67
CA SER A 359 -12.44 -14.27 -10.02
C SER A 359 -13.53 -13.59 -10.87
N GLN A 360 -14.81 -13.67 -10.49
CA GLN A 360 -15.90 -12.90 -11.13
C GLN A 360 -15.87 -11.42 -10.74
N ASP A 361 -15.05 -11.10 -9.76
CA ASP A 361 -14.59 -9.76 -9.46
C ASP A 361 -15.67 -8.74 -9.04
N HIS A 362 -16.62 -9.17 -8.22
CA HIS A 362 -17.63 -8.29 -7.65
C HIS A 362 -17.07 -7.16 -6.75
N GLN A 363 -15.79 -7.24 -6.38
CA GLN A 363 -15.05 -6.21 -5.63
C GLN A 363 -14.01 -5.47 -6.50
N GLY A 364 -13.88 -5.80 -7.79
CA GLY A 364 -13.01 -5.07 -8.73
C GLY A 364 -11.49 -5.32 -8.59
N TYR A 365 -11.06 -6.39 -7.94
CA TYR A 365 -9.68 -6.87 -7.80
C TYR A 365 -8.94 -7.27 -9.10
N GLY A 366 -9.55 -7.37 -10.28
CA GLY A 366 -8.93 -8.04 -11.42
C GLY A 366 -9.21 -7.53 -12.84
N THR A 367 -8.24 -6.82 -13.42
CA THR A 367 -7.66 -7.18 -14.74
C THR A 367 -6.14 -6.94 -14.74
N PRO A 368 -5.29 -7.84 -15.29
CA PRO A 368 -3.89 -7.53 -15.54
C PRO A 368 -3.77 -6.39 -16.55
N TYR A 369 -3.01 -5.33 -16.22
CA TYR A 369 -2.76 -4.26 -17.17
C TYR A 369 -1.91 -4.75 -18.35
N ASP A 370 -2.49 -4.78 -19.55
CA ASP A 370 -1.77 -5.16 -20.77
C ASP A 370 -0.83 -4.03 -21.23
N ARG A 371 0.38 -4.43 -21.62
CA ARG A 371 1.59 -3.63 -21.79
C ARG A 371 1.52 -2.65 -22.97
N ASP A 372 0.52 -2.81 -23.85
CA ASP A 372 0.34 -2.03 -25.08
C ASP A 372 -0.74 -0.94 -24.96
N GLY A 373 -1.06 -0.51 -23.73
CA GLY A 373 -1.94 0.61 -23.35
C GLY A 373 -2.62 1.33 -24.51
N LEU A 374 -3.84 0.91 -24.87
CA LEU A 374 -4.85 1.64 -25.68
C LEU A 374 -6.00 0.75 -26.19
N ARG A 375 -6.21 -0.47 -25.67
CA ARG A 375 -7.33 -1.33 -26.12
C ARG A 375 -8.26 -1.79 -24.99
N SER A 376 -8.90 -0.84 -24.34
CA SER A 376 -10.35 -0.60 -24.45
C SER A 376 -10.75 0.32 -23.30
N VAL A 377 -11.11 1.56 -23.66
CA VAL A 377 -11.57 2.58 -22.70
C VAL A 377 -12.87 2.11 -22.00
N ASP A 378 -13.60 1.16 -22.60
CA ASP A 378 -14.95 0.79 -22.16
C ASP A 378 -15.04 -0.40 -21.19
N THR A 379 -13.98 -1.21 -20.98
CA THR A 379 -14.04 -2.33 -19.99
C THR A 379 -13.03 -2.19 -18.85
N ILE A 380 -12.07 -1.27 -19.00
CA ILE A 380 -11.05 -1.02 -17.98
C ILE A 380 -11.56 -0.02 -16.94
N SER A 381 -12.57 0.81 -17.21
CA SER A 381 -13.05 1.86 -16.27
C SER A 381 -13.66 1.34 -14.97
N GLU A 382 -14.09 0.08 -14.90
CA GLU A 382 -14.82 -0.46 -13.74
C GLU A 382 -13.94 -1.19 -12.71
N ALA A 383 -12.69 -1.55 -13.05
CA ALA A 383 -11.83 -2.29 -12.13
C ALA A 383 -11.36 -1.42 -10.96
N LYS A 384 -11.60 -1.83 -9.71
CA LYS A 384 -11.17 -1.10 -8.50
C LYS A 384 -9.67 -1.26 -8.18
N TYR A 385 -9.02 -2.30 -8.69
CA TYR A 385 -7.61 -2.61 -8.46
C TYR A 385 -6.85 -2.92 -9.75
N THR A 386 -5.51 -2.83 -9.67
CA THR A 386 -4.58 -3.13 -10.77
C THR A 386 -3.29 -3.75 -10.24
N ILE A 387 -2.68 -4.65 -11.01
CA ILE A 387 -1.40 -5.27 -10.68
C ILE A 387 -0.28 -4.42 -11.28
N VAL A 388 0.60 -3.89 -10.42
CA VAL A 388 1.80 -3.16 -10.83
C VAL A 388 3.00 -4.09 -10.71
N ILE A 389 3.70 -4.30 -11.82
CA ILE A 389 4.75 -5.33 -11.93
C ILE A 389 6.01 -4.98 -11.12
N GLN A 390 6.41 -3.71 -11.11
CA GLN A 390 7.48 -3.19 -10.27
C GLN A 390 7.02 -1.88 -9.63
N PRO A 391 6.26 -1.93 -8.53
CA PRO A 391 5.71 -0.72 -7.93
C PRO A 391 6.79 0.14 -7.28
N ALA A 392 6.63 1.45 -7.41
CA ALA A 392 7.24 2.45 -6.53
C ALA A 392 6.13 3.39 -6.03
N THR A 393 6.18 3.73 -4.74
CA THR A 393 5.15 4.55 -4.11
C THR A 393 5.64 5.98 -3.89
N LEU A 394 4.77 6.92 -4.21
CA LEU A 394 4.92 8.36 -4.02
C LEU A 394 3.90 8.82 -3.00
N LEU A 395 4.34 9.48 -1.94
CA LEU A 395 3.44 10.17 -1.02
C LEU A 395 3.54 11.67 -1.30
N LEU A 396 2.47 12.23 -1.86
CA LEU A 396 2.39 13.65 -2.24
C LEU A 396 1.76 14.44 -1.12
N ASP A 397 2.33 15.59 -0.77
CA ASP A 397 1.69 16.61 0.05
C ASP A 397 1.10 17.69 -0.87
N LEU A 398 -0.22 17.67 -1.01
CA LEU A 398 -0.97 18.60 -1.86
C LEU A 398 -0.92 20.03 -1.30
N SER A 399 -0.80 20.19 0.02
CA SER A 399 -0.78 21.50 0.68
C SER A 399 0.56 22.21 0.54
N LEU A 400 1.66 21.45 0.67
CA LEU A 400 3.02 21.98 0.57
C LEU A 400 3.61 21.88 -0.84
N ASN A 401 2.92 21.19 -1.75
CA ASN A 401 3.41 20.84 -3.08
C ASN A 401 4.77 20.12 -3.02
N THR A 402 4.88 19.16 -2.09
CA THR A 402 6.09 18.33 -1.90
C THR A 402 5.78 16.86 -2.10
N TYR A 403 6.81 16.03 -2.26
CA TYR A 403 6.62 14.58 -2.34
C TYR A 403 7.76 13.83 -1.68
N VAL A 404 7.43 12.67 -1.13
CA VAL A 404 8.40 11.66 -0.70
C VAL A 404 8.34 10.52 -1.70
N TYR A 405 9.47 10.23 -2.32
CA TYR A 405 9.63 9.09 -3.22
C TYR A 405 10.30 7.94 -2.47
N GLU A 406 9.59 6.84 -2.34
CA GLU A 406 10.11 5.61 -1.75
C GLU A 406 10.20 4.55 -2.84
N SER A 407 11.42 4.31 -3.32
CA SER A 407 11.69 3.29 -4.32
C SER A 407 12.42 2.10 -3.71
N ASN A 408 11.74 0.97 -3.61
CA ASN A 408 12.40 -0.34 -3.51
C ASN A 408 12.49 -0.92 -4.92
N MET A 409 13.48 -0.45 -5.69
CA MET A 409 13.68 -0.87 -7.09
C MET A 409 14.25 -2.30 -7.23
N GLU A 410 14.78 -2.87 -6.16
CA GLU A 410 15.51 -4.14 -6.24
C GLU A 410 14.63 -5.31 -5.77
N GLY A 411 14.21 -6.15 -6.73
CA GLY A 411 13.48 -7.40 -6.44
C GLY A 411 11.97 -7.26 -6.20
N SER A 412 11.34 -6.13 -6.51
CA SER A 412 9.91 -5.96 -6.27
C SER A 412 9.07 -6.96 -7.07
N VAL A 413 8.32 -7.78 -6.33
CA VAL A 413 7.32 -8.72 -6.87
C VAL A 413 6.12 -7.91 -7.37
N PRO A 414 5.42 -8.32 -8.44
CA PRO A 414 4.16 -7.72 -8.83
C PRO A 414 3.19 -7.66 -7.65
N LYS A 415 2.60 -6.49 -7.39
CA LYS A 415 1.66 -6.27 -6.27
C LYS A 415 0.36 -5.66 -6.75
N LEU A 416 -0.72 -5.97 -6.05
CA LEU A 416 -2.06 -5.43 -6.30
C LEU A 416 -2.22 -4.07 -5.59
N PHE A 417 -2.66 -3.06 -6.31
CA PHE A 417 -2.93 -1.72 -5.77
C PHE A 417 -4.32 -1.26 -6.19
N LYS A 418 -4.91 -0.35 -5.40
CA LYS A 418 -6.11 0.37 -5.84
C LYS A 418 -5.82 1.11 -7.13
N ARG A 419 -6.73 0.99 -8.11
CA ARG A 419 -6.60 1.60 -9.44
C ARG A 419 -6.38 3.09 -9.33
N ARG A 420 -7.15 3.78 -8.48
CA ARG A 420 -7.03 5.22 -8.24
C ARG A 420 -5.60 5.64 -7.95
N LYS A 421 -4.86 4.87 -7.13
CA LYS A 421 -3.45 5.14 -6.80
C LYS A 421 -2.53 5.08 -8.03
N TYR A 422 -2.84 4.28 -9.05
CA TYR A 422 -2.01 4.12 -10.25
C TYR A 422 -2.48 4.95 -11.45
N MET A 423 -3.79 5.09 -11.63
CA MET A 423 -4.42 5.67 -12.84
C MET A 423 -5.16 6.98 -12.59
N GLY A 424 -5.33 7.40 -11.33
CA GLY A 424 -6.23 8.48 -10.97
C GLY A 424 -7.70 8.07 -11.00
N ASP A 425 -8.57 9.02 -10.70
CA ASP A 425 -10.03 8.87 -10.77
C ASP A 425 -10.51 8.84 -12.22
N PHE A 426 -9.85 9.61 -13.08
CA PHE A 426 -10.21 9.73 -14.49
C PHE A 426 -9.08 9.23 -15.38
N ALA A 427 -9.44 8.43 -16.39
CA ALA A 427 -8.48 7.87 -17.34
C ALA A 427 -7.71 8.96 -18.11
N ASP A 428 -8.36 10.09 -18.39
CA ASP A 428 -7.79 11.27 -19.02
C ASP A 428 -8.67 12.51 -18.74
N PHE A 429 -8.28 13.66 -19.29
CA PHE A 429 -9.05 14.89 -19.15
C PHE A 429 -10.37 14.89 -19.93
N GLU A 430 -10.54 14.07 -20.97
CA GLU A 430 -11.82 13.97 -21.67
C GLU A 430 -12.86 13.25 -20.80
N ALA A 431 -12.45 12.21 -20.07
CA ALA A 431 -13.28 11.53 -19.08
C ALA A 431 -13.76 12.48 -17.98
N VAL A 432 -12.87 13.33 -17.45
CA VAL A 432 -13.23 14.39 -16.48
C VAL A 432 -14.40 15.24 -16.99
N LEU A 433 -14.33 15.68 -18.25
CA LEU A 433 -15.35 16.53 -18.86
C LEU A 433 -16.66 15.77 -19.12
N HIS A 434 -16.59 14.49 -19.44
CA HIS A 434 -17.74 13.65 -19.71
C HIS A 434 -18.53 13.33 -18.44
N GLU A 435 -17.82 12.98 -17.36
CA GLU A 435 -18.41 12.70 -16.04
C GLU A 435 -18.86 13.98 -15.32
N GLY A 436 -18.32 15.11 -15.77
CA GLY A 436 -18.82 16.40 -15.41
C GLY A 436 -18.33 16.93 -14.07
N ALA A 437 -17.08 16.63 -13.74
CA ALA A 437 -16.44 17.20 -12.57
C ALA A 437 -16.27 18.73 -12.74
N ASP A 438 -16.58 19.48 -11.67
CA ASP A 438 -16.38 20.93 -11.62
C ASP A 438 -14.93 21.31 -11.26
N GLU A 439 -14.21 20.41 -10.59
CA GLU A 439 -12.82 20.59 -10.21
C GLU A 439 -12.07 19.25 -10.22
N VAL A 440 -10.81 19.27 -10.67
CA VAL A 440 -9.88 18.13 -10.58
C VAL A 440 -8.46 18.56 -10.25
N ILE A 441 -7.70 17.68 -9.61
CA ILE A 441 -6.27 17.82 -9.41
C ILE A 441 -5.56 17.03 -10.52
N LYS A 442 -4.78 17.73 -11.35
CA LYS A 442 -3.89 17.11 -12.33
C LYS A 442 -2.50 16.96 -11.75
N ILE A 443 -1.97 15.75 -11.77
CA ILE A 443 -0.62 15.42 -11.29
C ILE A 443 0.17 14.85 -12.45
N THR A 444 1.28 15.51 -12.80
CA THR A 444 2.15 15.07 -13.89
C THR A 444 3.47 14.56 -13.33
N ILE A 445 3.71 13.26 -13.46
CA ILE A 445 4.95 12.60 -13.05
C ILE A 445 5.95 12.65 -14.21
N GLU A 446 7.18 13.05 -13.94
CA GLU A 446 8.30 13.07 -14.90
C GLU A 446 9.34 12.02 -14.51
N PHE A 447 9.66 11.13 -15.44
CA PHE A 447 10.68 10.09 -15.26
C PHE A 447 12.03 10.53 -15.82
N GLU A 448 13.12 9.90 -15.38
CA GLU A 448 14.49 10.17 -15.87
C GLU A 448 14.62 10.01 -17.40
N SER A 449 13.77 9.16 -18.00
CA SER A 449 13.65 8.98 -19.46
C SER A 449 13.12 10.22 -20.20
N GLY A 450 12.54 11.19 -19.48
CA GLY A 450 11.78 12.32 -20.02
C GLY A 450 10.31 12.00 -20.31
N GLU A 451 9.85 10.76 -20.08
CA GLU A 451 8.43 10.41 -20.16
C GLU A 451 7.63 11.18 -19.11
N LYS A 452 6.45 11.67 -19.51
CA LYS A 452 5.51 12.35 -18.61
C LYS A 452 4.21 11.56 -18.50
N TYR A 453 3.77 11.33 -17.28
CA TYR A 453 2.57 10.54 -16.98
C TYR A 453 1.56 11.39 -16.21
N PRO A 454 0.51 11.90 -16.88
CA PRO A 454 -0.54 12.68 -16.24
C PRO A 454 -1.58 11.78 -15.57
N LEU A 455 -1.96 12.16 -14.35
CA LEU A 455 -3.02 11.55 -13.56
C LEU A 455 -4.03 12.64 -13.17
N TYR A 456 -5.30 12.26 -13.10
CA TYR A 456 -6.41 13.17 -12.82
C TYR A 456 -7.22 12.63 -11.64
N PHE A 457 -7.30 13.42 -10.57
CA PHE A 457 -8.02 13.07 -9.35
C PHE A 457 -9.18 14.03 -9.14
N SER A 458 -10.32 13.49 -8.74
CA SER A 458 -11.45 14.23 -8.21
C SER A 458 -11.04 14.90 -6.89
N VAL A 459 -11.69 16.01 -6.58
CA VAL A 459 -11.46 16.78 -5.34
C VAL A 459 -12.35 16.25 -4.20
N LEU A 460 -13.10 15.18 -4.41
CA LEU A 460 -14.08 14.65 -3.48
C LEU A 460 -13.75 13.18 -3.18
N GLU A 461 -13.58 12.87 -1.90
CA GLU A 461 -13.58 11.50 -1.42
C GLU A 461 -14.95 11.13 -0.88
N ALA A 462 -15.39 9.93 -1.21
CA ALA A 462 -16.51 9.29 -0.54
C ALA A 462 -16.07 8.99 0.90
N LEU A 463 -16.44 9.91 1.79
CA LEU A 463 -16.35 9.78 3.24
C LEU A 463 -17.68 9.23 3.72
N GLU A 464 -17.65 8.01 4.24
CA GLU A 464 -18.86 7.33 4.73
C GLU A 464 -18.94 7.42 6.23
N SER A 465 -20.16 7.42 6.77
CA SER A 465 -20.40 7.55 8.22
C SER A 465 -21.13 6.32 8.70
N PRO A 466 -20.79 5.81 9.89
CA PRO A 466 -21.60 4.79 10.52
C PRO A 466 -22.99 5.37 10.82
N PRO A 467 -24.06 4.57 10.72
CA PRO A 467 -25.40 4.99 11.07
C PRO A 467 -25.46 5.22 12.58
N SER A 468 -26.18 6.24 13.06
CA SER A 468 -26.42 6.39 14.49
C SER A 468 -27.31 5.24 15.00
N ILE A 469 -27.12 4.82 16.26
CA ILE A 469 -27.95 3.78 16.90
C ILE A 469 -29.42 4.23 17.05
N GLU A 470 -29.69 5.53 16.92
CA GLU A 470 -31.02 6.15 17.00
C GLU A 470 -31.49 6.74 15.66
N SER A 471 -31.60 5.89 14.63
CA SER A 471 -32.46 6.06 13.43
C SER A 471 -32.15 7.14 12.37
N GLU A 472 -32.69 6.83 11.18
CA GLU A 472 -32.82 7.56 9.91
C GLU A 472 -32.86 9.10 9.99
N PHE A 473 -32.01 9.82 9.23
CA PHE A 473 -32.38 11.09 8.56
C PHE A 473 -31.36 11.52 7.47
N GLN A 474 -31.87 12.08 6.37
CA GLN A 474 -31.17 12.43 5.10
C GLN A 474 -30.46 13.80 5.09
N GLY A 475 -29.21 13.81 4.62
CA GLY A 475 -28.63 14.59 3.50
C GLY A 475 -28.55 16.12 3.51
N ASN A 476 -27.32 16.69 3.43
CA ASN A 476 -26.82 17.44 2.25
C ASN A 476 -25.36 17.98 2.37
N SER A 477 -24.51 17.55 1.42
CA SER A 477 -23.34 18.18 0.76
C SER A 477 -22.04 18.54 1.52
N ILE A 478 -20.95 18.43 0.74
CA ILE A 478 -19.55 18.06 1.05
C ILE A 478 -18.63 19.26 1.35
N ASP A 479 -17.61 19.07 2.20
CA ASP A 479 -16.51 20.02 2.45
C ASP A 479 -15.17 19.44 1.95
N ALA A 480 -14.40 20.25 1.21
CA ALA A 480 -13.23 19.85 0.41
C ALA A 480 -11.88 20.07 1.13
N ASN A 481 -11.87 20.12 2.46
CA ASN A 481 -10.71 20.56 3.24
C ASN A 481 -9.85 19.43 3.86
N VAL A 482 -10.09 18.16 3.54
CA VAL A 482 -9.67 17.06 4.44
C VAL A 482 -8.48 16.20 3.96
N ALA A 483 -8.13 16.19 2.67
CA ALA A 483 -7.00 15.39 2.19
C ALA A 483 -5.78 16.27 1.83
N THR A 484 -4.79 16.37 2.73
CA THR A 484 -3.53 17.06 2.43
C THR A 484 -2.50 16.18 1.75
N PHE A 485 -2.69 14.84 1.70
CA PHE A 485 -1.74 13.94 1.05
C PHE A 485 -2.41 12.88 0.18
N LEU A 486 -1.75 12.56 -0.94
CA LEU A 486 -2.19 11.57 -1.92
C LEU A 486 -1.09 10.54 -2.15
N GLU A 487 -1.44 9.26 -2.04
CA GLU A 487 -0.54 8.16 -2.40
C GLU A 487 -0.70 7.80 -3.87
N ILE A 488 0.40 7.86 -4.63
CA ILE A 488 0.45 7.45 -6.03
C ILE A 488 1.42 6.28 -6.18
N VAL A 489 1.03 5.30 -6.99
CA VAL A 489 1.87 4.16 -7.36
C VAL A 489 2.31 4.34 -8.81
N VAL A 490 3.59 4.13 -9.09
CA VAL A 490 4.13 4.13 -10.45
C VAL A 490 4.84 2.82 -10.75
N ASP A 491 4.92 2.47 -12.02
CA ASP A 491 5.71 1.33 -12.48
C ASP A 491 7.16 1.75 -12.66
N ALA A 492 8.04 1.32 -11.76
CA ALA A 492 9.46 1.61 -11.76
C ALA A 492 10.18 1.16 -13.05
N ARG A 493 9.58 0.28 -13.87
CA ARG A 493 10.09 -0.04 -15.21
C ARG A 493 10.16 1.18 -16.13
N LYS A 494 9.37 2.22 -15.87
CA LYS A 494 9.40 3.51 -16.59
C LYS A 494 10.61 4.38 -16.23
N GLY A 495 11.34 4.02 -15.17
CA GLY A 495 12.52 4.72 -14.67
C GLY A 495 12.31 5.36 -13.30
N VAL A 496 13.35 6.04 -12.81
CA VAL A 496 13.31 6.83 -11.57
C VAL A 496 12.44 8.07 -11.78
N VAL A 497 11.61 8.41 -10.80
CA VAL A 497 10.85 9.68 -10.81
C VAL A 497 11.79 10.84 -10.50
N VAL A 498 11.82 11.85 -11.38
CA VAL A 498 12.72 13.02 -11.25
C VAL A 498 11.97 14.33 -11.03
N GLY A 499 10.66 14.35 -11.21
CA GLY A 499 9.85 15.55 -10.99
C GLY A 499 8.35 15.25 -10.92
N ILE A 500 7.63 16.12 -10.21
CA ILE A 500 6.17 16.08 -10.08
C ILE A 500 5.65 17.52 -10.20
N ASP A 501 4.65 17.72 -11.07
CA ASP A 501 3.94 18.99 -11.28
C ASP A 501 2.46 18.79 -10.94
N MET A 502 1.95 19.56 -9.99
CA MET A 502 0.55 19.48 -9.52
C MET A 502 -0.21 20.76 -9.88
N LYS A 503 -1.42 20.60 -10.42
CA LYS A 503 -2.27 21.71 -10.88
C LYS A 503 -3.74 21.43 -10.58
N ASN A 504 -4.38 22.33 -9.84
CA ASN A 504 -5.83 22.34 -9.70
C ASN A 504 -6.46 22.95 -10.96
N ILE A 505 -7.46 22.26 -11.51
CA ILE A 505 -8.17 22.67 -12.71
C ILE A 505 -9.65 22.84 -12.35
N THR A 506 -10.12 24.08 -12.31
CA THR A 506 -11.54 24.40 -12.21
C THR A 506 -12.18 24.42 -13.60
N ILE A 507 -13.29 23.71 -13.79
CA ILE A 507 -13.97 23.55 -15.06
C ILE A 507 -15.19 24.48 -15.10
N HIS A 508 -15.16 25.48 -15.98
CA HIS A 508 -16.28 26.39 -16.19
C HIS A 508 -17.16 25.92 -17.37
N TRP A 509 -18.25 25.23 -17.06
CA TRP A 509 -19.19 24.65 -18.03
C TRP A 509 -19.73 25.59 -19.11
N TRP A 510 -19.85 26.88 -18.83
CA TRP A 510 -20.30 27.89 -19.80
C TRP A 510 -19.39 28.00 -21.04
N HIS A 511 -18.10 27.70 -20.89
CA HIS A 511 -17.17 27.66 -22.02
C HIS A 511 -17.36 26.41 -22.90
N PHE A 512 -17.73 25.27 -22.29
CA PHE A 512 -17.96 24.02 -23.01
C PHE A 512 -19.24 24.09 -23.86
N VAL A 513 -20.32 24.66 -23.31
CA VAL A 513 -21.54 24.94 -24.08
C VAL A 513 -21.22 25.80 -25.30
N GLY A 514 -20.33 26.80 -25.18
CA GLY A 514 -19.86 27.61 -26.31
C GLY A 514 -19.12 26.79 -27.37
N VAL A 515 -18.24 25.87 -26.98
CA VAL A 515 -17.48 25.00 -27.91
C VAL A 515 -18.38 23.98 -28.60
N VAL A 516 -19.26 23.30 -27.86
CA VAL A 516 -20.22 22.34 -28.43
C VAL A 516 -21.21 23.07 -29.35
N ILE A 517 -21.74 24.22 -28.94
CA ILE A 517 -22.59 25.05 -29.81
C ILE A 517 -21.82 25.50 -31.05
N SER A 518 -20.56 25.91 -30.94
CA SER A 518 -19.76 26.31 -32.11
C SER A 518 -19.46 25.14 -33.07
N LYS A 519 -19.23 23.92 -32.57
CA LYS A 519 -19.04 22.71 -33.38
C LYS A 519 -20.34 22.28 -34.06
N ILE A 520 -21.47 22.31 -33.33
CA ILE A 520 -22.80 22.08 -33.89
C ILE A 520 -23.13 23.15 -34.93
N TRP A 521 -22.78 24.42 -34.66
CA TRP A 521 -23.04 25.52 -35.58
C TRP A 521 -22.15 25.42 -36.83
N GLY A 522 -20.88 25.00 -36.69
CA GLY A 522 -19.99 24.70 -37.81
C GLY A 522 -20.44 23.50 -38.64
N PHE A 523 -20.95 22.44 -38.00
CA PHE A 523 -21.55 21.30 -38.68
C PHE A 523 -22.83 21.70 -39.42
N MET A 524 -23.73 22.46 -38.78
CA MET A 524 -24.90 23.04 -39.44
C MET A 524 -24.49 23.94 -40.61
N LYS A 525 -23.46 24.78 -40.46
CA LYS A 525 -22.96 25.64 -41.53
C LYS A 525 -22.46 24.82 -42.72
N ASN A 526 -21.76 23.71 -42.49
CA ASN A 526 -21.30 22.78 -43.53
C ASN A 526 -22.43 21.96 -44.17
N VAL A 527 -23.48 21.63 -43.42
CA VAL A 527 -24.69 20.97 -43.95
C VAL A 527 -25.51 21.95 -44.80
N PHE A 528 -25.57 23.23 -44.42
CA PHE A 528 -26.27 24.27 -45.18
C PHE A 528 -25.48 24.76 -46.39
N THR A 529 -24.15 24.79 -46.37
CA THR A 529 -23.33 25.15 -47.55
C THR A 529 -23.24 24.03 -48.60
N ARG A 530 -23.48 22.77 -48.23
CA ARG A 530 -23.53 21.65 -49.21
C ARG A 530 -24.83 21.54 -50.01
N LYS A 531 -25.81 22.42 -49.82
CA LYS A 531 -27.11 22.38 -50.53
C LYS A 531 -27.30 23.47 -51.59
N SER A 532 -26.24 24.18 -51.98
CA SER A 532 -26.31 25.20 -53.03
C SER A 532 -25.07 25.14 -53.93
N SER A 533 -24.98 24.10 -54.76
CA SER A 533 -24.18 24.16 -55.98
C SER A 533 -25.00 23.60 -57.15
N ASP A 534 -25.89 24.45 -57.67
CA ASP A 534 -26.20 24.51 -59.09
C ASP A 534 -26.15 26.01 -59.48
N ASP A 535 -25.28 26.30 -60.45
CA ASP A 535 -25.29 27.43 -61.39
C ASP A 535 -24.79 28.87 -61.00
N VAL A 536 -23.74 29.26 -61.73
CA VAL A 536 -23.49 30.56 -62.44
C VAL A 536 -22.57 31.63 -61.81
N VAL A 537 -21.34 31.70 -62.38
CA VAL A 537 -20.58 32.84 -62.97
C VAL A 537 -20.28 34.15 -62.19
N ASN A 538 -18.95 34.41 -62.11
CA ASN A 538 -18.16 35.66 -62.11
C ASN A 538 -17.95 36.56 -60.87
N GLU A 539 -16.66 36.93 -60.80
CA GLU A 539 -16.01 38.19 -60.37
C GLU A 539 -15.71 38.46 -58.88
N ASP A 540 -14.39 38.62 -58.67
CA ASP A 540 -13.65 39.47 -57.73
C ASP A 540 -13.80 39.28 -56.20
N LEU A 541 -12.70 38.78 -55.62
CA LEU A 541 -12.41 38.73 -54.20
C LEU A 541 -11.15 39.58 -53.93
N GLU A 542 -11.37 40.86 -53.59
CA GLU A 542 -10.47 41.62 -52.74
C GLU A 542 -11.16 41.95 -51.41
N ASP A 543 -10.34 41.91 -50.37
CA ASP A 543 -10.40 42.67 -49.12
C ASP A 543 -11.06 42.12 -47.83
N PHE A 544 -10.16 42.02 -46.85
CA PHE A 544 -10.25 42.51 -45.47
C PHE A 544 -10.77 41.60 -44.36
N PHE A 545 -9.78 40.99 -43.69
CA PHE A 545 -9.75 40.89 -42.23
C PHE A 545 -10.15 42.22 -41.57
N GLY A 546 -11.07 42.17 -40.61
CA GLY A 546 -11.29 43.29 -39.70
C GLY A 546 -12.57 43.24 -38.87
N LYS A 547 -12.60 42.40 -37.82
CA LYS A 547 -12.88 42.78 -36.42
C LYS A 547 -13.19 41.55 -35.56
#